data_AF-A0A9D1SP56-F1
#
_entry.id   AF-A0A9D1SP56-F1
#
_cell.length_a   1.000
_cell.length_b   1.000
_cell.length_c   1.000
_cell.angle_alpha   90.00
_cell.angle_beta   90.00
_cell.angle_gamma   90.00
#
_symmetry.space_group_name_H-M   'P 1'
#
loop_
_entity.id
_entity.type
_entity.pdbx_description
1 polymer ?
#
loop_
_entity_poly.entity_id
_entity_poly.type
_entity_poly.pdbx_seq_one_letter_code
_entity_poly.pdbx_strand_id
1 'polypeptide(L)'
;MTRKEFKPHIACLKALQGQDGIAEDEKYTLRLAIRALEKQCPQPPVFKDKDGNIDMQNGELQCPSCGSRGIIGCKYCPHCGQRIDWSGEEEE
;
A
#
# COMPACT_ATOMS: atom_id res chain seq x y z
N MET A 1 -0.25 13.80 -2.64
CA MET A 1 -1.31 13.29 -3.53
C MET A 1 -2.27 12.37 -2.78
N THR A 2 -3.56 12.43 -3.06
CA THR A 2 -4.64 11.63 -2.45
C THR A 2 -4.90 10.35 -3.25
N ARG A 3 -5.61 9.39 -2.66
CA ARG A 3 -6.04 8.15 -3.36
C ARG A 3 -6.79 8.45 -4.66
N LYS A 4 -7.56 9.56 -4.71
CA LYS A 4 -8.31 10.00 -5.89
C LYS A 4 -7.38 10.39 -7.05
N GLU A 5 -6.23 10.97 -6.75
CA GLU A 5 -5.26 11.42 -7.75
C GLU A 5 -4.45 10.25 -8.34
N PHE A 6 -4.11 9.22 -7.55
CA PHE A 6 -3.36 8.06 -8.07
C PHE A 6 -4.22 7.05 -8.85
N LYS A 7 -5.51 6.98 -8.54
CA LYS A 7 -6.45 6.03 -9.18
C LYS A 7 -6.43 6.05 -10.72
N PRO A 8 -6.50 7.21 -11.40
CA PRO A 8 -6.44 7.24 -12.86
C PRO A 8 -5.10 6.73 -13.41
N HIS A 9 -3.97 7.06 -12.75
CA HIS A 9 -2.65 6.60 -13.18
C HIS A 9 -2.48 5.08 -13.03
N ILE A 10 -2.92 4.51 -11.90
CA ILE A 10 -2.90 3.06 -11.68
C ILE A 10 -3.79 2.35 -12.71
N ALA A 11 -4.97 2.90 -13.00
CA ALA A 11 -5.87 2.34 -14.02
C ALA A 11 -5.23 2.34 -15.42
N CYS A 12 -4.58 3.44 -15.80
CA CYS A 12 -3.84 3.54 -17.06
C CYS A 12 -2.73 2.49 -17.16
N LEU A 13 -1.90 2.33 -16.11
CA LEU A 13 -0.83 1.33 -16.11
C LEU A 13 -1.36 -0.11 -16.18
N LYS A 14 -2.48 -0.40 -15.50
CA LYS A 14 -3.14 -1.72 -15.57
C LYS A 14 -3.70 -2.00 -16.97
N ALA A 15 -4.24 -0.99 -17.64
CA ALA A 15 -4.72 -1.11 -19.01
C ALA A 15 -3.57 -1.41 -19.99
N LEU A 16 -2.44 -0.70 -19.85
CA LEU A 16 -1.22 -0.98 -20.63
C LEU A 16 -0.76 -2.42 -20.39
N GLN A 17 -0.69 -2.87 -19.14
CA GLN A 17 -0.23 -4.22 -18.79
C GLN A 17 -1.04 -5.36 -19.46
N GLY A 18 -2.32 -5.11 -19.78
CA GLY A 18 -3.20 -6.08 -20.43
C GLY A 18 -3.20 -6.06 -21.96
N GLN A 19 -2.38 -5.21 -22.59
CA GLN A 19 -2.31 -5.13 -24.05
C GLN A 19 -1.56 -6.32 -24.66
N ASP A 20 -2.05 -6.78 -25.82
CA ASP A 20 -1.38 -7.79 -26.61
C ASP A 20 -0.04 -7.26 -27.14
N GLY A 21 0.99 -8.12 -27.14
CA GLY A 21 2.30 -7.79 -27.69
C GLY A 21 3.29 -7.11 -26.73
N ILE A 22 2.91 -6.87 -25.46
CA ILE A 22 3.87 -6.39 -24.45
C ILE A 22 4.85 -7.51 -24.03
N ALA A 23 6.14 -7.19 -24.02
CA ALA A 23 7.21 -8.06 -23.57
C ALA A 23 7.20 -8.28 -22.05
N GLU A 24 7.79 -9.37 -21.57
CA GLU A 24 7.68 -9.74 -20.14
C GLU A 24 8.40 -8.76 -19.20
N ASP A 25 9.52 -8.18 -19.63
CA ASP A 25 10.26 -7.14 -18.91
C ASP A 25 9.47 -5.82 -18.83
N GLU A 26 8.74 -5.47 -19.88
CA GLU A 26 7.80 -4.35 -19.87
C GLU A 26 6.65 -4.61 -18.88
N LYS A 27 6.08 -5.82 -18.85
CA LYS A 27 5.06 -6.21 -17.85
C LYS A 27 5.59 -6.13 -16.43
N TYR A 28 6.83 -6.55 -16.20
CA TYR A 28 7.50 -6.43 -14.91
C TYR A 28 7.64 -4.96 -14.49
N THR A 29 8.06 -4.10 -15.41
CA THR A 29 8.21 -2.65 -15.19
C THR A 29 6.88 -2.01 -14.82
N LEU A 30 5.81 -2.32 -15.56
CA LEU A 30 4.46 -1.84 -15.26
C LEU A 30 3.98 -2.30 -13.89
N ARG A 31 4.24 -3.57 -13.53
CA ARG A 31 3.92 -4.13 -12.21
C ARG A 31 4.64 -3.40 -11.08
N LEU A 32 5.91 -3.07 -11.28
CA LEU A 32 6.71 -2.32 -10.31
C LEU A 32 6.18 -0.88 -10.14
N ALA A 33 5.86 -0.21 -11.25
CA ALA A 33 5.28 1.13 -11.24
C ALA A 33 3.92 1.16 -10.51
N ILE A 34 3.03 0.20 -10.80
CA ILE A 34 1.74 0.03 -10.11
C ILE A 34 1.96 -0.13 -8.61
N ARG A 35 2.84 -1.05 -8.19
CA ARG A 35 3.13 -1.30 -6.77
C ARG A 35 3.68 -0.06 -6.06
N ALA A 36 4.53 0.72 -6.73
CA ALA A 36 5.09 1.95 -6.18
C ALA A 36 4.00 3.01 -5.95
N LEU A 37 3.09 3.20 -6.91
CA LEU A 37 1.96 4.13 -6.79
C LEU A 37 0.94 3.68 -5.73
N GLU A 38 0.65 2.37 -5.67
CA GLU A 38 -0.24 1.80 -4.64
C GLU A 38 0.29 2.07 -3.23
N LYS A 39 1.62 2.00 -3.01
CA LYS A 39 2.25 2.37 -1.73
C LYS A 39 2.11 3.85 -1.36
N GLN A 40 1.91 4.75 -2.33
CA GLN A 40 1.71 6.17 -2.07
C GLN A 40 0.27 6.50 -1.66
N CYS A 41 -0.68 5.58 -1.87
CA CYS A 41 -2.01 5.69 -1.29
C CYS A 41 -1.91 5.45 0.23
N PRO A 42 -2.28 6.43 1.08
CA PRO A 42 -2.32 6.23 2.53
C PRO A 42 -3.17 5.02 2.89
N GLN A 43 -2.67 4.20 3.82
CA GLN A 43 -3.42 3.08 4.39
C GLN A 43 -3.22 3.07 5.91
N PRO A 44 -4.28 2.79 6.69
CA PRO A 44 -4.15 2.70 8.13
C PRO A 44 -3.25 1.52 8.52
N PRO A 45 -2.55 1.61 9.66
CA PRO A 45 -1.84 0.46 10.21
C PRO A 45 -2.82 -0.67 10.55
N VAL A 46 -2.32 -1.90 10.58
CA VAL A 46 -3.11 -3.08 10.97
C VAL A 46 -2.62 -3.61 12.31
N PHE A 47 -3.54 -4.08 13.13
CA PHE A 47 -3.21 -4.76 14.38
C PHE A 47 -3.32 -6.26 14.15
N LYS A 48 -2.20 -6.97 14.27
CA LYS A 48 -2.15 -8.42 14.04
C LYS A 48 -1.54 -9.16 15.23
N ASP A 49 -2.12 -10.30 15.57
CA ASP A 49 -1.60 -11.22 16.58
C ASP A 49 -0.36 -12.01 16.07
N LYS A 50 0.12 -12.95 16.88
CA LYS A 50 1.28 -13.80 16.54
C LYS A 50 1.00 -14.78 15.40
N ASP A 51 -0.27 -15.13 15.21
CA ASP A 51 -0.75 -16.03 14.16
C ASP A 51 -1.07 -15.28 12.86
N GLY A 52 -0.98 -13.94 12.88
CA GLY A 52 -1.21 -13.05 11.75
C GLY A 52 -2.66 -12.65 11.52
N ASN A 53 -3.57 -13.01 12.45
CA ASN A 53 -4.97 -12.61 12.42
C ASN A 53 -5.13 -11.17 12.90
N ILE A 54 -6.18 -10.49 12.42
CA ILE A 54 -6.50 -9.13 12.87
C ILE A 54 -7.07 -9.21 14.28
N ASP A 55 -6.36 -8.61 15.24
CA ASP A 55 -6.80 -8.50 16.64
C ASP A 55 -6.56 -7.06 17.10
N MET A 56 -7.64 -6.29 17.25
CA MET A 56 -7.57 -4.88 17.61
C MET A 56 -7.36 -4.65 19.11
N GLN A 57 -7.50 -5.69 19.95
CA GLN A 57 -7.36 -5.63 21.40
C GLN A 57 -5.97 -6.08 21.86
N ASN A 58 -5.42 -7.15 21.27
CA ASN A 58 -4.13 -7.72 21.68
C ASN A 58 -3.10 -7.79 20.54
N GLY A 59 -3.44 -7.35 19.33
CA GLY A 59 -2.53 -7.36 18.20
C GLY A 59 -1.45 -6.30 18.27
N GLU A 60 -0.30 -6.61 17.66
CA GLU A 60 0.78 -5.66 17.48
C GLU A 60 0.53 -4.79 16.25
N LEU A 61 0.88 -3.50 16.36
CA LEU A 61 0.76 -2.55 15.26
C LEU A 61 1.80 -2.85 14.17
N GLN A 62 1.32 -3.04 12.94
CA GLN A 62 2.13 -3.46 11.79
C GLN A 62 1.81 -2.64 10.54
N CYS A 63 2.79 -2.56 9.64
CA CYS A 63 2.62 -1.99 8.31
C CYS A 63 1.60 -2.82 7.50
N PRO A 64 0.59 -2.20 6.88
CA PRO A 64 -0.44 -2.91 6.12
C PRO A 64 0.11 -3.56 4.84
N SER A 65 1.25 -3.10 4.33
CA SER A 65 1.84 -3.61 3.07
C SER A 65 2.88 -4.71 3.30
N CYS A 66 3.71 -4.62 4.35
CA CYS A 66 4.82 -5.54 4.54
C CYS A 66 4.91 -6.19 5.94
N GLY A 67 3.99 -5.87 6.86
CA GLY A 67 3.96 -6.47 8.21
C GLY A 67 5.05 -5.99 9.17
N SER A 68 5.90 -5.04 8.76
CA SER A 68 6.96 -4.50 9.63
C SER A 68 6.33 -3.80 10.84
N ARG A 69 6.87 -4.11 12.03
CA ARG A 69 6.45 -3.54 13.33
C ARG A 69 7.20 -2.22 13.59
N GLY A 70 6.83 -1.54 14.67
CA GLY A 70 7.55 -0.34 15.12
C GLY A 70 7.39 0.87 14.19
N ILE A 71 6.25 0.96 13.49
CA ILE A 71 5.96 2.05 12.55
C ILE A 71 5.21 3.23 13.19
N ILE A 72 4.98 3.20 14.51
CA ILE A 72 4.17 4.20 15.23
C ILE A 72 4.66 5.63 14.93
N GLY A 73 3.75 6.51 14.52
CA GLY A 73 4.04 7.91 14.20
C GLY A 73 4.81 8.13 12.88
N CYS A 74 5.17 7.07 12.15
CA CYS A 74 5.89 7.20 10.88
C CYS A 74 4.91 7.57 9.76
N LYS A 75 5.21 8.63 8.99
CA LYS A 75 4.44 8.98 7.78
C LYS A 75 4.52 7.92 6.68
N TYR A 76 5.65 7.22 6.63
CA TYR A 76 5.91 6.12 5.71
C TYR A 76 6.55 4.97 6.47
N CYS A 77 6.25 3.73 6.09
CA CYS A 77 6.93 2.55 6.61
C CYS A 77 8.42 2.61 6.23
N PRO A 78 9.35 2.56 7.20
CA PRO A 78 10.78 2.64 6.93
C PRO A 78 11.31 1.41 6.17
N HIS A 79 10.59 0.29 6.19
CA HIS A 79 10.98 -0.93 5.52
C HIS A 79 10.54 -1.01 4.05
N CYS A 80 9.31 -0.56 3.74
CA CYS A 80 8.75 -0.75 2.40
C CYS A 80 8.25 0.52 1.70
N GLY A 81 8.23 1.68 2.39
CA GLY A 81 7.79 2.95 1.82
C GLY A 81 6.28 3.13 1.69
N GLN A 82 5.47 2.22 2.27
CA GLN A 82 4.01 2.41 2.35
C GLN A 82 3.69 3.68 3.14
N ARG A 83 2.91 4.58 2.55
CA ARG A 83 2.38 5.75 3.25
C ARG A 83 1.36 5.30 4.29
N ILE A 84 1.56 5.68 5.54
CA ILE A 84 0.69 5.27 6.66
C ILE A 84 -0.29 6.39 6.94
N ASP A 85 -1.55 5.99 7.08
CA ASP A 85 -2.62 6.86 7.52
C ASP A 85 -2.80 6.75 9.03
N TRP A 86 -2.75 7.89 9.72
CA TRP A 86 -2.93 7.98 11.17
C TRP A 86 -4.14 8.80 11.55
N SER A 87 -4.90 9.37 10.59
CA SER A 87 -6.21 9.91 10.88
C SER A 87 -7.16 8.73 11.09
N GLY A 88 -7.21 8.21 12.32
CA GLY A 88 -8.32 7.35 12.72
C GLY A 88 -9.58 8.19 12.63
N GLU A 89 -10.39 7.91 11.60
CA GLU A 89 -11.75 8.43 11.34
C GLU A 89 -12.12 9.73 12.10
N GLU A 90 -11.79 10.87 11.52
CA GLU A 90 -12.76 11.98 11.48
C GLU A 90 -13.38 11.94 10.07
N GLU A 91 -14.30 10.99 9.84
CA GLU A 91 -15.20 11.05 8.70
C GLU A 91 -16.43 11.88 9.12
N GLU A 92 -16.52 13.12 8.62
CA GLU A 92 -17.81 13.79 8.34
C GLU A 92 -18.38 13.30 7.00
#